data_AF-A0A0H3K321-F1
#
_entry.id   AF-A0A0H3K321-F1
#
_cell.length_a   1.000
_cell.length_b   1.000
_cell.length_c   1.000
_cell.angle_alpha   90.00
_cell.angle_beta   90.00
_cell.angle_gamma   90.00
#
_symmetry.space_group_name_H-M   'P 1'
#
loop_
_entity.id
_entity.type
_entity.pdbx_description
1 polymer ?
#
loop_
_entity_poly.entity_id
_entity_poly.type
_entity_poly.pdbx_seq_one_letter_code
_entity_poly.pdbx_strand_id
1 'polypeptide(L)'
;MAMELKRLIAALTVLLLAACQPDSRLSETPPVAELATVISVTVGPYHLRLPLVAITWAGRSKVSQPCEEEKSQRLCSVPMETLVESAQKERAIAASSLEILLDDYSTFKNLKLDRWFDIPQLCEQLTQRWARQQCTGPSLFQDNLRRFTLIKQESLPRVNSLGLIGGQKEPIRQVVQRMEFIGDDPTADCADDGQGLCTVAMQLEGNVLAIWVVAIADVNSIQRQAITIRAFLKYAAGKEENYKILEAALSINN
;
A
#
# COMPACT_ATOMS: atom_id res chain seq x y z
N MET A 1 -32.85 -44.66 -39.01
CA MET A 1 -32.98 -44.10 -37.65
C MET A 1 -31.75 -44.31 -36.74
N ALA A 2 -30.86 -45.29 -36.97
CA ALA A 2 -29.67 -45.49 -36.11
C ALA A 2 -28.46 -44.56 -36.40
N MET A 3 -28.52 -43.77 -37.49
CA MET A 3 -27.36 -43.00 -37.99
C MET A 3 -27.37 -41.53 -37.52
N GLU A 4 -28.53 -40.97 -37.18
CA GLU A 4 -28.64 -39.61 -36.63
C GLU A 4 -28.26 -39.51 -35.15
N LEU A 5 -28.50 -40.57 -34.38
CA LEU A 5 -28.18 -40.60 -32.95
C LEU A 5 -26.66 -40.55 -32.68
N LYS A 6 -25.85 -41.13 -33.58
CA LYS A 6 -24.38 -41.11 -33.47
C LYS A 6 -23.78 -39.72 -33.74
N ARG A 7 -24.43 -38.90 -34.58
CA ARG A 7 -23.96 -37.53 -34.86
C ARG A 7 -24.27 -36.57 -33.71
N LEU A 8 -25.40 -36.74 -33.02
CA LEU A 8 -25.74 -35.94 -31.84
C LEU A 8 -24.81 -36.21 -30.65
N ILE A 9 -24.41 -37.47 -30.43
CA ILE A 9 -23.50 -37.84 -29.31
C ILE A 9 -22.08 -37.29 -29.54
N ALA A 10 -21.61 -37.26 -30.80
CA ALA A 10 -20.30 -36.70 -31.14
C ALA A 10 -20.27 -35.16 -31.03
N ALA A 11 -21.38 -34.47 -31.32
CA ALA A 11 -21.47 -33.02 -31.15
C ALA A 11 -21.49 -32.60 -29.67
N LEU A 12 -22.14 -33.38 -28.80
CA LEU A 12 -22.19 -33.10 -27.36
C LEU A 12 -20.83 -33.28 -26.67
N THR A 13 -20.04 -34.28 -27.08
CA THR A 13 -18.71 -34.52 -26.50
C THR A 13 -17.70 -33.43 -26.88
N VAL A 14 -17.78 -32.86 -28.10
CA VAL A 14 -16.91 -31.75 -28.53
C VAL A 14 -17.25 -30.44 -27.79
N LEU A 15 -18.54 -30.17 -27.54
CA LEU A 15 -18.95 -28.98 -26.75
C LEU A 15 -18.58 -29.09 -25.26
N LEU A 16 -18.59 -30.31 -24.68
CA LEU A 16 -18.17 -30.54 -23.29
C LEU A 16 -16.65 -30.46 -23.10
N LEU A 17 -15.85 -30.71 -24.14
CA LEU A 17 -14.38 -30.59 -24.10
C LEU A 17 -13.87 -29.15 -24.28
N ALA A 18 -14.67 -28.26 -24.91
CA ALA A 18 -14.31 -26.84 -25.06
C ALA A 18 -14.57 -26.02 -23.79
N ALA A 19 -15.39 -26.50 -22.86
CA ALA A 19 -15.71 -25.82 -21.59
C ALA A 19 -14.63 -26.00 -20.50
N CYS A 20 -13.62 -26.85 -20.75
CA CYS A 20 -12.54 -27.14 -19.81
C CYS A 20 -11.15 -26.79 -20.38
N GLN A 21 -11.05 -25.91 -21.37
CA GLN A 21 -9.75 -25.29 -21.64
C GLN A 21 -9.51 -24.25 -20.55
N PRO A 22 -8.53 -24.45 -19.65
CA PRO A 22 -8.11 -23.37 -18.77
C PRO A 22 -7.75 -22.19 -19.66
N ASP A 23 -8.30 -21.03 -19.32
CA ASP A 23 -8.13 -19.79 -20.07
C ASP A 23 -6.64 -19.42 -20.07
N SER A 24 -5.89 -19.98 -21.04
CA SER A 24 -4.43 -19.89 -21.18
C SER A 24 -3.95 -18.49 -21.55
N ARG A 25 -4.87 -17.51 -21.53
CA ARG A 25 -4.64 -16.09 -21.76
C ARG A 25 -4.43 -15.29 -20.48
N LEU A 26 -4.63 -15.88 -19.31
CA LEU A 26 -4.25 -15.24 -18.06
C LEU A 26 -2.73 -15.35 -17.89
N SER A 27 -2.02 -14.25 -18.12
CA SER A 27 -0.58 -14.18 -17.91
C SER A 27 -0.24 -14.61 -16.49
N GLU A 28 0.48 -15.72 -16.37
CA GLU A 28 1.06 -16.19 -15.11
C GLU A 28 2.27 -15.34 -14.70
N THR A 29 2.79 -14.49 -15.60
CA THR A 29 3.96 -13.68 -15.32
C THR A 29 3.56 -12.43 -14.53
N PRO A 30 4.15 -12.20 -13.34
CA PRO A 30 3.89 -10.99 -12.56
C PRO A 30 4.39 -9.74 -13.30
N PRO A 31 3.71 -8.59 -13.15
CA PRO A 31 4.01 -7.36 -13.90
C PRO A 31 5.20 -6.59 -13.29
N VAL A 32 6.38 -7.21 -13.26
CA VAL A 32 7.57 -6.69 -12.56
C VAL A 32 7.94 -5.26 -13.00
N ALA A 33 7.94 -4.99 -14.31
CA ALA A 33 8.29 -3.67 -14.83
C ALA A 33 7.28 -2.59 -14.40
N GLU A 34 5.99 -2.93 -14.34
CA GLU A 34 4.96 -2.03 -13.85
C GLU A 34 5.14 -1.77 -12.35
N LEU A 35 5.39 -2.81 -11.55
CA LEU A 35 5.65 -2.70 -10.12
C LEU A 35 6.90 -1.86 -9.78
N ALA A 36 7.91 -1.88 -10.66
CA ALA A 36 9.12 -1.06 -10.53
C ALA A 36 8.91 0.41 -10.93
N THR A 37 7.80 0.73 -11.60
CA THR A 37 7.53 2.08 -12.12
C THR A 37 7.36 3.07 -10.97
N VAL A 38 8.05 4.21 -11.04
CA VAL A 38 7.92 5.29 -10.05
C VAL A 38 6.70 6.14 -10.35
N ILE A 39 5.76 6.17 -9.42
CA ILE A 39 4.50 6.92 -9.49
C ILE A 39 4.63 8.21 -8.70
N SER A 40 4.03 9.29 -9.21
CA SER A 40 3.88 10.54 -8.46
C SER A 40 2.49 10.62 -7.83
N VAL A 41 2.42 10.81 -6.52
CA VAL A 41 1.17 10.91 -5.74
C VAL A 41 1.21 12.18 -4.89
N THR A 42 0.07 12.85 -4.74
CA THR A 42 -0.07 14.01 -3.85
C THR A 42 -1.07 13.74 -2.75
N VAL A 43 -0.69 14.03 -1.49
CA VAL A 43 -1.57 13.96 -0.31
C VAL A 43 -1.39 15.25 0.47
N GLY A 44 -2.38 16.16 0.38
CA GLY A 44 -2.25 17.50 0.96
C GLY A 44 -1.06 18.24 0.32
N PRO A 45 -0.11 18.80 1.11
CA PRO A 45 1.07 19.47 0.58
C PRO A 45 2.19 18.50 0.15
N TYR A 46 2.07 17.21 0.46
CA TYR A 46 3.11 16.23 0.17
C TYR A 46 3.05 15.78 -1.29
N HIS A 47 4.14 16.02 -2.03
CA HIS A 47 4.39 15.48 -3.37
C HIS A 47 5.36 14.32 -3.28
N LEU A 48 4.85 13.11 -3.48
CA LEU A 48 5.58 11.87 -3.25
C LEU A 48 5.89 11.14 -4.56
N ARG A 49 7.10 10.58 -4.65
CA ARG A 49 7.55 9.68 -5.71
C ARG A 49 7.92 8.35 -5.10
N LEU A 50 7.20 7.30 -5.50
CA LEU A 50 7.29 5.96 -4.91
C LEU A 50 7.23 4.90 -6.02
N PRO A 51 7.97 3.78 -5.96
CA PRO A 51 7.72 2.67 -6.88
C PRO A 51 6.31 2.12 -6.61
N LEU A 52 5.65 1.65 -7.67
CA LEU A 52 4.29 1.12 -7.57
C LEU A 52 4.18 -0.01 -6.54
N VAL A 53 5.21 -0.85 -6.39
CA VAL A 53 5.26 -1.90 -5.35
C VAL A 53 5.08 -1.35 -3.93
N ALA A 54 5.63 -0.18 -3.62
CA ALA A 54 5.54 0.42 -2.28
C ALA A 54 4.14 0.95 -1.95
N ILE A 55 3.24 0.97 -2.93
CA ILE A 55 1.85 1.44 -2.80
C ILE A 55 0.87 0.41 -3.36
N THR A 56 1.29 -0.86 -3.41
CA THR A 56 0.48 -1.99 -3.89
C THR A 56 0.57 -3.14 -2.90
N TRP A 57 -0.57 -3.67 -2.48
CA TRP A 57 -0.63 -4.86 -1.64
C TRP A 57 -1.69 -5.82 -2.14
N ALA A 58 -1.39 -7.12 -2.14
CA ALA A 58 -2.32 -8.16 -2.55
C ALA A 58 -2.98 -7.85 -3.91
N GLY A 59 -2.21 -7.32 -4.86
CA GLY A 59 -2.68 -7.00 -6.21
C GLY A 59 -3.60 -5.79 -6.31
N ARG A 60 -3.69 -4.97 -5.26
CA ARG A 60 -4.51 -3.75 -5.23
C ARG A 60 -3.66 -2.54 -4.90
N SER A 61 -3.97 -1.42 -5.54
CA SER A 61 -3.41 -0.14 -5.15
C SER A 61 -3.83 0.26 -3.73
N LYS A 62 -2.95 1.00 -3.08
CA LYS A 62 -3.13 1.64 -1.77
C LYS A 62 -3.31 3.14 -1.86
N VAL A 63 -3.46 3.66 -3.08
CA VAL A 63 -3.85 5.03 -3.37
C VAL A 63 -5.37 5.09 -3.41
N SER A 64 -5.99 5.98 -2.64
CA SER A 64 -7.45 6.15 -2.62
C SER A 64 -7.89 7.59 -2.85
N GLN A 65 -8.96 7.76 -3.60
CA GLN A 65 -9.60 9.04 -3.93
C GLN A 65 -11.12 8.95 -3.72
N PRO A 66 -11.86 10.06 -3.61
CA PRO A 66 -13.32 10.02 -3.59
C PRO A 66 -13.86 9.28 -4.83
N CYS A 67 -14.85 8.41 -4.63
CA CYS A 67 -15.46 7.66 -5.72
C CYS A 67 -16.24 8.62 -6.65
N GLU A 68 -16.02 8.55 -7.98
CA GLU A 68 -16.65 9.47 -8.95
C GLU A 68 -18.17 9.28 -9.06
N GLU A 69 -18.65 8.03 -8.92
CA GLU A 69 -20.05 7.65 -9.20
C GLU A 69 -20.94 7.57 -7.96
N GLU A 70 -20.36 7.66 -6.76
CA GLU A 70 -21.14 7.62 -5.53
C GLU A 70 -21.29 9.03 -4.95
N LYS A 71 -22.54 9.47 -4.71
CA LYS A 71 -22.83 10.53 -3.71
C LYS A 71 -22.35 10.15 -2.30
N SER A 72 -21.86 8.92 -2.13
CA SER A 72 -21.32 8.42 -0.88
C SER A 72 -20.04 9.19 -0.54
N GLN A 73 -19.84 9.39 0.76
CA GLN A 73 -18.60 9.90 1.30
C GLN A 73 -17.53 8.80 1.35
N ARG A 74 -17.42 7.87 0.38
CA ARG A 74 -16.42 6.79 0.44
C ARG A 74 -15.18 7.10 -0.39
N LEU A 75 -14.07 6.47 -0.02
CA LEU A 75 -12.85 6.44 -0.83
C LEU A 75 -12.77 5.14 -1.64
N CYS A 76 -12.41 5.27 -2.90
CA CYS A 76 -12.17 4.18 -3.84
C CYS A 76 -10.67 4.08 -4.15
N SER A 77 -10.18 2.84 -4.26
CA SER A 77 -8.82 2.58 -4.74
C SER A 77 -8.67 3.06 -6.17
N VAL A 78 -7.58 3.77 -6.46
CA VAL A 78 -7.19 4.10 -7.83
C VAL A 78 -6.73 2.80 -8.52
N PRO A 79 -7.19 2.48 -9.75
CA PRO A 79 -6.70 1.31 -10.48
C PRO A 79 -5.19 1.37 -10.73
N MET A 80 -4.51 0.22 -10.71
CA MET A 80 -3.06 0.17 -10.94
C MET A 80 -2.69 0.67 -12.34
N GLU A 81 -3.52 0.35 -13.34
CA GLU A 81 -3.35 0.78 -14.72
C GLU A 81 -3.37 2.31 -14.83
N THR A 82 -4.26 2.97 -14.08
CA THR A 82 -4.32 4.44 -13.99
C THR A 82 -3.06 5.03 -13.37
N LEU A 83 -2.49 4.37 -12.36
CA LEU A 83 -1.22 4.81 -11.76
C LEU A 83 -0.07 4.68 -12.77
N VAL A 84 0.07 3.54 -13.44
CA VAL A 84 1.09 3.33 -14.47
C VAL A 84 0.97 4.34 -15.60
N GLU A 85 -0.24 4.57 -16.11
CA GLU A 85 -0.51 5.56 -17.15
C GLU A 85 -0.14 6.98 -16.68
N SER A 86 -0.42 7.32 -15.43
CA SER A 86 -0.06 8.63 -14.87
C SER A 86 1.45 8.85 -14.83
N ALA A 87 2.23 7.82 -14.50
CA ALA A 87 3.69 7.89 -14.49
C ALA A 87 4.26 8.08 -15.90
N GLN A 88 3.71 7.39 -16.90
CA GLN A 88 4.10 7.56 -18.31
C GLN A 88 3.84 8.97 -18.82
N LYS A 89 2.81 9.65 -18.28
CA LYS A 89 2.45 11.04 -18.60
C LYS A 89 3.10 12.06 -17.66
N GLU A 90 3.99 11.62 -16.77
CA GLU A 90 4.64 12.45 -15.74
C GLU A 90 3.64 13.26 -14.89
N ARG A 91 2.45 12.70 -14.65
CA ARG A 91 1.37 13.36 -13.91
C ARG A 91 1.24 12.79 -12.51
N ALA A 92 1.11 13.68 -11.53
CA ALA A 92 0.80 13.28 -10.16
C ALA A 92 -0.70 12.96 -9.98
N ILE A 93 -0.98 11.88 -9.24
CA ILE A 93 -2.34 11.52 -8.82
C ILE A 93 -2.66 12.18 -7.48
N ALA A 94 -3.78 12.91 -7.42
CA ALA A 94 -4.27 13.47 -6.16
C ALA A 94 -4.99 12.38 -5.35
N ALA A 95 -4.49 12.12 -4.15
CA ALA A 95 -5.03 11.12 -3.25
C ALA A 95 -5.60 11.77 -1.98
N SER A 96 -6.68 11.17 -1.48
CA SER A 96 -7.22 11.45 -0.15
C SER A 96 -6.53 10.60 0.92
N SER A 97 -6.11 9.39 0.56
CA SER A 97 -5.41 8.45 1.42
C SER A 97 -4.37 7.67 0.62
N LEU A 98 -3.23 7.38 1.24
CA LEU A 98 -2.12 6.63 0.65
C LEU A 98 -1.49 5.75 1.73
N GLU A 99 -1.64 4.43 1.63
CA GLU A 99 -0.84 3.49 2.44
C GLU A 99 0.48 3.19 1.72
N ILE A 100 1.59 3.34 2.44
CA ILE A 100 2.95 3.12 1.96
C ILE A 100 3.50 1.90 2.68
N LEU A 101 3.90 0.89 1.91
CA LEU A 101 4.65 -0.27 2.37
C LEU A 101 6.13 0.06 2.32
N LEU A 102 6.82 -0.23 3.41
CA LEU A 102 8.25 -0.07 3.60
C LEU A 102 8.98 -1.42 3.62
N ASP A 103 8.31 -2.52 3.27
CA ASP A 103 8.88 -3.87 3.19
C ASP A 103 8.07 -4.78 2.25
N ASP A 104 8.46 -6.06 2.19
CA ASP A 104 7.76 -7.15 1.50
C ASP A 104 7.55 -6.94 -0.02
N TYR A 105 8.60 -6.50 -0.70
CA TYR A 105 8.58 -6.31 -2.16
C TYR A 105 8.88 -7.59 -2.95
N SER A 106 9.01 -8.73 -2.28
CA SER A 106 9.37 -10.00 -2.90
C SER A 106 8.18 -10.81 -3.39
N THR A 107 6.94 -10.40 -3.09
CA THR A 107 5.74 -11.14 -3.48
C THR A 107 4.67 -10.25 -4.13
N PHE A 108 3.87 -10.85 -5.02
CA PHE A 108 2.73 -10.19 -5.67
C PHE A 108 1.54 -11.14 -5.80
N LYS A 109 0.33 -10.66 -5.45
CA LYS A 109 -0.90 -11.42 -5.64
C LYS A 109 -1.56 -11.07 -6.97
N ASN A 110 -1.69 -12.03 -7.87
CA ASN A 110 -2.56 -11.92 -9.03
C ASN A 110 -4.01 -12.18 -8.61
N LEU A 111 -4.85 -11.14 -8.63
CA LEU A 111 -6.25 -11.24 -8.22
C LEU A 111 -7.12 -12.09 -9.16
N LYS A 112 -6.78 -12.15 -10.46
CA LYS A 112 -7.55 -12.94 -11.44
C LYS A 112 -7.33 -14.44 -11.25
N LEU A 113 -6.10 -14.81 -10.87
CA LEU A 113 -5.71 -16.20 -10.61
C LEU A 113 -5.86 -16.60 -9.14
N ASP A 114 -6.11 -15.64 -8.24
CA ASP A 114 -6.08 -15.81 -6.78
C ASP A 114 -4.80 -16.50 -6.29
N ARG A 115 -3.64 -16.12 -6.84
CA ARG A 115 -2.33 -16.73 -6.55
C ARG A 115 -1.27 -15.69 -6.19
N TRP A 116 -0.37 -16.09 -5.31
CA TRP A 116 0.85 -15.34 -4.97
C TRP A 116 2.01 -15.79 -5.85
N PHE A 117 2.80 -14.83 -6.29
CA PHE A 117 3.99 -15.03 -7.12
C PHE A 117 5.18 -14.39 -6.42
N ASP A 118 6.29 -15.12 -6.37
CA ASP A 118 7.58 -14.55 -5.98
C ASP A 118 8.11 -13.69 -7.13
N ILE A 119 8.63 -12.51 -6.77
CA ILE A 119 9.18 -11.51 -7.69
C ILE A 119 10.55 -10.98 -7.25
N PRO A 120 11.53 -11.84 -6.91
CA PRO A 120 12.85 -11.39 -6.47
C PRO A 120 13.56 -10.50 -7.52
N GLN A 121 13.28 -10.72 -8.80
CA GLN A 121 13.78 -9.90 -9.92
C GLN A 121 13.30 -8.44 -9.89
N LEU A 122 12.28 -8.10 -9.09
CA LEU A 122 11.83 -6.73 -8.92
C LEU A 122 12.92 -5.85 -8.31
N CYS A 123 13.68 -6.37 -7.35
CA CYS A 123 14.61 -5.57 -6.58
C CYS A 123 15.66 -4.87 -7.46
N GLU A 124 16.14 -5.54 -8.51
CA GLU A 124 17.13 -4.99 -9.46
C GLU A 124 16.56 -3.88 -10.33
N GLN A 125 15.24 -3.84 -10.53
CA GLN A 125 14.55 -2.85 -11.35
C GLN A 125 14.15 -1.59 -10.56
N LEU A 126 14.20 -1.62 -9.22
CA LEU A 126 13.85 -0.47 -8.39
C LEU A 126 14.90 0.64 -8.55
N THR A 127 14.48 1.81 -9.02
CA THR A 127 15.37 2.96 -9.24
C THR A 127 15.67 3.74 -7.97
N GLN A 128 14.72 3.81 -7.04
CA GLN A 128 14.93 4.46 -5.74
C GLN A 128 15.81 3.58 -4.84
N ARG A 129 16.87 4.19 -4.30
CA ARG A 129 17.89 3.47 -3.54
C ARG A 129 17.36 2.92 -2.23
N TRP A 130 16.49 3.66 -1.53
CA TRP A 130 15.85 3.18 -0.30
C TRP A 130 15.03 1.90 -0.54
N ALA A 131 14.26 1.86 -1.63
CA ALA A 131 13.39 0.71 -1.93
C ALA A 131 14.23 -0.50 -2.33
N ARG A 132 15.29 -0.29 -3.11
CA ARG A 132 16.25 -1.33 -3.47
C ARG A 132 16.95 -1.89 -2.23
N GLN A 133 17.44 -1.03 -1.34
CA GLN A 133 18.08 -1.43 -0.08
C GLN A 133 17.16 -2.31 0.76
N GLN A 134 15.88 -1.93 0.88
CA GLN A 134 14.90 -2.70 1.62
C GLN A 134 14.59 -4.05 0.97
N CYS A 135 14.67 -4.14 -0.36
CA CYS A 135 14.38 -5.35 -1.12
C CYS A 135 15.53 -6.38 -1.06
N THR A 136 16.79 -5.92 -1.12
CA THR A 136 17.98 -6.81 -1.20
C THR A 136 18.82 -6.88 0.08
N GLY A 137 18.68 -5.92 0.98
CA GLY A 137 19.59 -5.69 2.10
C GLY A 137 18.92 -5.84 3.47
N PRO A 138 19.66 -5.53 4.55
CA PRO A 138 19.05 -5.40 5.87
C PRO A 138 18.00 -4.28 5.86
N SER A 139 16.97 -4.44 6.71
CA SER A 139 15.89 -3.46 6.84
C SER A 139 16.48 -2.09 7.17
N LEU A 140 16.15 -1.10 6.33
CA LEU A 140 16.53 0.29 6.54
C LEU A 140 15.73 0.91 7.68
N PHE A 141 14.47 0.47 7.82
CA PHE A 141 13.54 0.96 8.81
C PHE A 141 13.57 0.05 10.03
N GLN A 142 13.84 0.64 11.19
CA GLN A 142 13.91 -0.06 12.46
C GLN A 142 12.54 -0.13 13.15
N ASP A 143 12.52 -0.65 14.38
CA ASP A 143 11.35 -0.64 15.25
C ASP A 143 10.11 -1.34 14.64
N ASN A 144 10.34 -2.24 13.68
CA ASN A 144 9.29 -2.93 12.91
C ASN A 144 8.31 -1.97 12.20
N LEU A 145 8.76 -0.78 11.78
CA LEU A 145 7.96 0.09 10.92
C LEU A 145 7.89 -0.48 9.50
N ARG A 146 6.84 -1.24 9.22
CA ARG A 146 6.63 -1.92 7.93
C ARG A 146 5.75 -1.15 6.97
N ARG A 147 4.84 -0.35 7.50
CA ARG A 147 3.90 0.45 6.71
C ARG A 147 3.31 1.58 7.53
N PHE A 148 2.85 2.61 6.85
CA PHE A 148 2.05 3.68 7.42
C PHE A 148 1.12 4.25 6.36
N THR A 149 0.04 4.89 6.80
CA THR A 149 -0.93 5.55 5.93
C THR A 149 -0.86 7.06 6.10
N LEU A 150 -0.76 7.78 4.99
CA LEU A 150 -1.04 9.21 4.92
C LEU A 150 -2.50 9.41 4.55
N ILE A 151 -3.21 10.27 5.27
CA ILE A 151 -4.60 10.58 4.97
C ILE A 151 -4.88 12.05 5.25
N LYS A 152 -5.62 12.71 4.37
CA LYS A 152 -6.15 14.04 4.66
C LYS A 152 -7.18 13.92 5.78
N GLN A 153 -7.07 14.73 6.82
CA GLN A 153 -7.89 14.61 8.03
C GLN A 153 -9.39 14.65 7.71
N GLU A 154 -9.83 15.48 6.76
CA GLU A 154 -11.23 15.56 6.32
C GLU A 154 -11.72 14.30 5.57
N SER A 155 -10.79 13.46 5.10
CA SER A 155 -11.07 12.18 4.45
C SER A 155 -11.12 11.00 5.42
N LEU A 156 -10.75 11.18 6.70
CA LEU A 156 -10.76 10.12 7.70
C LEU A 156 -12.13 9.44 7.90
N PRO A 157 -13.28 10.16 7.92
CA PRO A 157 -14.60 9.51 8.01
C PRO A 157 -14.95 8.66 6.77
N ARG A 158 -14.26 8.91 5.66
CA ARG A 158 -14.56 8.35 4.33
C ARG A 158 -13.84 7.04 4.03
N VAL A 159 -12.80 6.73 4.81
CA VAL A 159 -11.97 5.56 4.58
C VAL A 159 -12.70 4.27 4.96
N ASN A 160 -12.66 3.29 4.06
CA ASN A 160 -13.33 2.02 4.28
C ASN A 160 -12.62 1.18 5.37
N SER A 161 -11.29 1.21 5.42
CA SER A 161 -10.45 0.59 6.45
C SER A 161 -9.04 1.19 6.40
N LEU A 162 -8.41 1.38 7.56
CA LEU A 162 -6.99 1.75 7.72
C LEU A 162 -6.16 0.53 8.19
N GLY A 163 -6.63 -0.67 7.87
CA GLY A 163 -6.18 -1.92 8.47
C GLY A 163 -7.17 -2.44 9.52
N LEU A 164 -6.85 -3.63 10.03
CA LEU A 164 -7.54 -4.29 11.13
C LEU A 164 -6.47 -4.75 12.12
N ILE A 165 -6.64 -4.37 13.38
CA ILE A 165 -5.87 -4.92 14.49
C ILE A 165 -6.68 -6.11 15.02
N GLY A 166 -6.06 -7.30 15.06
CA GLY A 166 -6.71 -8.47 15.68
C GLY A 166 -7.08 -8.15 17.12
N GLY A 167 -8.33 -8.40 17.50
CA GLY A 167 -8.84 -8.11 18.86
C GLY A 167 -9.40 -6.70 19.07
N GLN A 168 -8.95 -5.70 18.29
CA GLN A 168 -9.54 -4.36 18.33
C GLN A 168 -10.98 -4.40 17.78
N LYS A 169 -11.95 -4.23 18.68
CA LYS A 169 -13.38 -4.24 18.33
C LYS A 169 -13.79 -2.99 17.53
N GLU A 170 -13.03 -1.92 17.69
CA GLU A 170 -13.29 -0.62 17.08
C GLU A 170 -12.44 -0.40 15.82
N PRO A 171 -13.02 0.09 14.71
CA PRO A 171 -12.25 0.49 13.54
C PRO A 171 -11.22 1.59 13.86
N ILE A 172 -9.98 1.42 13.37
CA ILE A 172 -8.88 2.41 13.51
C ILE A 172 -9.31 3.85 13.21
N ARG A 173 -10.19 4.07 12.22
CA ARG A 173 -10.67 5.43 11.91
C ARG A 173 -11.39 6.12 13.08
N GLN A 174 -12.15 5.38 13.88
CA GLN A 174 -12.89 5.92 15.02
C GLN A 174 -11.93 6.22 16.18
N VAL A 175 -10.91 5.37 16.35
CA VAL A 175 -9.81 5.60 17.28
C VAL A 175 -9.08 6.90 16.96
N VAL A 176 -8.65 7.07 15.70
CA VAL A 176 -7.93 8.28 15.28
C VAL A 176 -8.82 9.53 15.37
N GLN A 177 -10.14 9.41 15.18
CA GLN A 177 -11.07 10.55 15.27
C GLN A 177 -11.19 11.15 16.68
N ARG A 178 -10.95 10.37 17.73
CA ARG A 178 -10.99 10.85 19.12
C ARG A 178 -9.61 11.20 19.69
N MET A 179 -8.53 10.92 18.97
CA MET A 179 -7.17 11.24 19.44
C MET A 179 -7.00 12.75 19.56
N GLU A 180 -6.45 13.18 20.70
CA GLU A 180 -6.04 14.56 20.90
C GLU A 180 -4.59 14.73 20.43
N PHE A 181 -4.40 15.48 19.36
CA PHE A 181 -3.07 15.77 18.82
C PHE A 181 -2.47 16.99 19.52
N ILE A 182 -1.24 16.85 20.05
CA ILE A 182 -0.48 17.94 20.66
C ILE A 182 0.68 18.30 19.73
N GLY A 183 0.52 19.38 18.97
CA GLY A 183 1.54 19.79 18.00
C GLY A 183 1.77 18.74 16.91
N ASP A 184 3.03 18.42 16.63
CA ASP A 184 3.42 17.39 15.67
C ASP A 184 3.71 16.03 16.33
N ASP A 185 3.64 15.91 17.65
CA ASP A 185 4.00 14.68 18.37
C ASP A 185 3.06 13.50 18.04
N PRO A 186 3.58 12.27 17.96
CA PRO A 186 2.77 11.08 17.79
C PRO A 186 1.94 10.79 19.04
N THR A 187 0.67 10.46 18.82
CA THR A 187 -0.29 10.02 19.84
C THR A 187 -0.63 8.55 19.61
N ALA A 188 -0.75 7.78 20.68
CA ALA A 188 -1.06 6.35 20.62
C ALA A 188 -2.30 6.00 21.45
N ASP A 189 -3.13 5.09 20.93
CA ASP A 189 -4.28 4.49 21.60
C ASP A 189 -4.14 2.97 21.46
N CYS A 190 -4.01 2.30 22.61
CA CYS A 190 -3.81 0.87 22.69
C CYS A 190 -5.11 0.17 23.05
N ALA A 191 -5.39 -0.96 22.40
CA ALA A 191 -6.56 -1.76 22.76
C ALA A 191 -6.40 -2.35 24.18
N ASP A 192 -7.45 -2.25 25.00
CA ASP A 192 -7.49 -2.79 26.36
C ASP A 192 -7.51 -4.33 26.44
N ASP A 193 -7.61 -5.02 25.30
CA ASP A 193 -7.84 -6.47 25.22
C ASP A 193 -6.58 -7.33 25.42
N GLY A 194 -5.44 -6.70 25.69
CA GLY A 194 -4.18 -7.37 26.00
C GLY A 194 -3.43 -7.93 24.79
N GLN A 195 -3.84 -7.64 23.55
CA GLN A 195 -3.07 -8.04 22.36
C GLN A 195 -1.87 -7.12 22.06
N GLY A 196 -1.67 -6.06 22.85
CA GLY A 196 -0.50 -5.17 22.79
C GLY A 196 -0.50 -4.19 21.61
N LEU A 197 -1.34 -4.40 20.59
CA LEU A 197 -1.34 -3.55 19.41
C LEU A 197 -1.97 -2.18 19.70
N CYS A 198 -1.26 -1.12 19.30
CA CYS A 198 -1.68 0.27 19.44
C CYS A 198 -1.81 0.94 18.07
N THR A 199 -2.88 1.69 17.89
CA THR A 199 -3.00 2.65 16.80
C THR A 199 -2.15 3.87 17.17
N VAL A 200 -1.31 4.33 16.25
CA VAL A 200 -0.51 5.53 16.42
C VAL A 200 -0.83 6.48 15.28
N ALA A 201 -0.98 7.76 15.61
CA ALA A 201 -1.16 8.80 14.61
C ALA A 201 -0.39 10.06 15.00
N MET A 202 0.12 10.78 14.00
CA MET A 202 0.69 12.11 14.19
C MET A 202 0.13 13.09 13.16
N GLN A 203 -0.01 14.34 13.54
CA GLN A 203 -0.39 15.41 12.64
C GLN A 203 0.83 15.87 11.83
N LEU A 204 0.63 16.02 10.54
CA LEU A 204 1.58 16.51 9.56
C LEU A 204 1.09 17.83 8.96
N GLU A 205 1.92 18.45 8.12
CA GLU A 205 1.59 19.72 7.47
C GLU A 205 0.32 19.61 6.60
N GLY A 206 -0.46 20.68 6.55
CA GLY A 206 -1.62 20.78 5.66
C GLY A 206 -2.76 19.83 6.01
N ASN A 207 -2.99 19.59 7.31
CA ASN A 207 -4.05 18.71 7.83
C ASN A 207 -3.96 17.28 7.29
N VAL A 208 -2.74 16.78 7.10
CA VAL A 208 -2.49 15.37 6.80
C VAL A 208 -2.19 14.66 8.11
N LEU A 209 -2.66 13.43 8.26
CA LEU A 209 -2.29 12.53 9.34
C LEU A 209 -1.40 11.42 8.79
N ALA A 210 -0.37 11.05 9.53
CA ALA A 210 0.30 9.76 9.36
C ALA A 210 -0.21 8.79 10.42
N ILE A 211 -0.65 7.60 10.01
CA ILE A 211 -1.27 6.58 10.86
C ILE A 211 -0.56 5.25 10.67
N TRP A 212 -0.18 4.57 11.75
CA TRP A 212 0.42 3.25 11.73
C TRP A 212 0.04 2.45 12.97
N VAL A 213 0.46 1.17 13.00
CA VAL A 213 0.17 0.26 14.12
C VAL A 213 1.46 -0.27 14.69
N VAL A 214 1.58 -0.27 16.02
CA VAL A 214 2.72 -0.82 16.76
C VAL A 214 2.28 -1.92 17.71
N ALA A 215 3.14 -2.89 17.99
CA ALA A 215 2.79 -4.07 18.81
C ALA A 215 2.84 -3.87 20.33
N ILE A 216 3.47 -2.78 20.80
CA ILE A 216 3.51 -2.28 22.19
C ILE A 216 3.76 -0.77 22.08
N ALA A 217 3.11 0.06 22.92
CA ALA A 217 3.41 1.48 23.03
C ALA A 217 4.71 1.75 23.81
N ASP A 218 5.85 1.32 23.25
CA ASP A 218 7.14 1.89 23.65
C ASP A 218 7.24 3.31 23.09
N VAL A 219 7.10 4.30 23.97
CA VAL A 219 7.13 5.73 23.61
C VAL A 219 8.39 6.07 22.82
N ASN A 220 9.54 5.49 23.16
CA ASN A 220 10.79 5.76 22.45
C ASN A 220 10.75 5.18 21.04
N SER A 221 10.26 3.94 20.88
CA SER A 221 10.05 3.32 19.57
C SER A 221 9.07 4.14 18.72
N ILE A 222 7.95 4.57 19.28
CA ILE A 222 6.95 5.41 18.60
C ILE A 222 7.58 6.72 18.10
N GLN A 223 8.39 7.39 18.93
CA GLN A 223 9.07 8.62 18.54
C GLN A 223 10.09 8.38 17.43
N ARG A 224 10.89 7.31 17.51
CA ARG A 224 11.82 6.93 16.43
C ARG A 224 11.10 6.62 15.12
N GLN A 225 9.96 5.94 15.17
CA GLN A 225 9.12 5.69 14.01
C GLN A 225 8.53 6.98 13.43
N ALA A 226 8.07 7.91 14.27
CA ALA A 226 7.58 9.22 13.82
C ALA A 226 8.69 10.02 13.10
N ILE A 227 9.89 10.06 13.67
CA ILE A 227 11.06 10.68 13.03
C ILE A 227 11.40 9.99 11.70
N THR A 228 11.36 8.66 11.67
CA THR A 228 11.58 7.85 10.47
C THR A 228 10.58 8.18 9.38
N ILE A 229 9.28 8.29 9.69
CA ILE A 229 8.24 8.67 8.74
C ILE A 229 8.51 10.08 8.19
N ARG A 230 8.79 11.06 9.06
CA ARG A 230 9.10 12.44 8.60
C ARG A 230 10.33 12.48 7.69
N ALA A 231 11.39 11.76 8.06
CA ALA A 231 12.62 11.65 7.25
C ALA A 231 12.35 10.96 5.91
N PHE A 232 11.55 9.89 5.90
CA PHE A 232 11.13 9.19 4.69
C PHE A 232 10.38 10.12 3.73
N LEU A 233 9.35 10.82 4.23
CA LEU A 233 8.54 11.73 3.41
C LEU A 233 9.38 12.85 2.80
N LYS A 234 10.37 13.36 3.53
CA LYS A 234 11.21 14.47 3.10
C LYS A 234 12.35 14.05 2.17
N TYR A 235 13.04 12.97 2.51
CA TYR A 235 14.31 12.60 1.88
C TYR A 235 14.27 11.31 1.05
N ALA A 236 13.29 10.43 1.25
CA ALA A 236 13.18 9.19 0.47
C ALA A 236 12.14 9.33 -0.64
N ALA A 237 10.94 9.74 -0.26
CA ALA A 237 9.77 9.80 -1.13
C ALA A 237 9.51 11.20 -1.69
N GLY A 238 10.27 12.23 -1.33
CA GLY A 238 10.07 13.59 -1.82
C GLY A 238 10.28 13.74 -3.35
N LYS A 239 10.27 14.99 -3.84
CA LYS A 239 10.50 15.31 -5.27
C LYS A 239 11.77 14.66 -5.84
N GLU A 240 12.83 14.64 -5.02
CA GLU A 240 14.11 14.01 -5.31
C GLU A 240 14.54 13.18 -4.09
N GLU A 241 15.06 11.98 -4.35
CA GLU A 241 15.61 11.13 -3.31
C GLU A 241 16.97 11.69 -2.84
N ASN A 242 17.13 11.86 -1.53
CA ASN A 242 18.39 12.11 -0.86
C ASN A 242 18.69 11.00 0.16
N TYR A 243 19.11 9.85 -0.37
CA TYR A 243 19.37 8.64 0.40
C TYR A 243 20.42 8.84 1.52
N LYS A 244 21.45 9.68 1.30
CA LYS A 244 22.48 9.93 2.31
C LYS A 244 21.92 10.65 3.55
N ILE A 245 21.07 11.66 3.34
CA ILE A 245 20.44 12.37 4.46
C ILE A 245 19.41 11.48 5.14
N LEU A 246 18.68 10.67 4.38
CA LEU A 246 17.80 9.64 4.96
C LEU A 246 18.59 8.72 5.90
N GLU A 247 19.65 8.10 5.43
CA GLU A 247 20.50 7.19 6.22
C GLU A 247 21.06 7.87 7.48
N ALA A 248 21.53 9.11 7.38
CA ALA A 248 21.98 9.89 8.52
C ALA A 248 20.85 10.15 9.54
N ALA A 249 19.66 10.53 9.07
CA ALA A 249 18.49 10.77 9.92
C ALA A 249 18.03 9.50 10.64
N LEU A 250 18.16 8.33 10.01
CA LEU A 250 17.82 7.04 10.63
C LEU A 250 18.91 6.56 11.60
N SER A 251 20.16 6.96 11.41
CA SER A 251 21.29 6.54 12.26
C SER A 251 21.42 7.32 13.57
N ILE A 252 21.04 8.61 13.57
CA ILE A 252 21.14 9.50 14.75
C ILE A 252 20.24 9.04 15.90
N ASN A 253 19.24 8.22 15.60
CA ASN A 253 18.22 7.79 16.56
C ASN A 253 18.45 6.35 17.08
N ASN A 254 19.62 5.75 16.82
CA ASN A 254 20.08 4.50 17.41
C ASN A 254 20.97 4.75 18.62
#